data_AF-A0A4P9XID4-F1
#
_entry.id   AF-A0A4P9XID4-F1
#
_cell.length_a   1.000
_cell.length_b   1.000
_cell.length_c   1.000
_cell.angle_alpha   90.00
_cell.angle_beta   90.00
_cell.angle_gamma   90.00
#
_symmetry.space_group_name_H-M   'P 1'
#
loop_
_entity.id
_entity.type
_entity.pdbx_description
1 polymer ?
#
loop_
_entity_poly.entity_id
_entity_poly.type
_entity_poly.pdbx_seq_one_letter_code
_entity_poly.pdbx_strand_id
1 'polypeptide(L)'
;MTDSCLQLLDENQELVAGVEKLANERWNLENWGVDYNVVAICGQPGSGKSTLANALFGTQFLVLDNHGNQSTTEGVWISTASNARMLVMDTEIAAKTSDKEYWANRHRSSTFMVSTASVLVFNAQESSVNDNSGVKIHIALANICEAHLAMFGKRHKTIILFLVRDCSDDALKETLVSALNVLITDAWECVEKPDDLKDYAVGDIFDYDVVTLPSKIDAPDEFDAAVDRLRERFVDRRSLKYLFKPSYWKVVSADRIVPHLKDLCHAIENNWNVIAYETFSLDKIAPTLEAKKKYAAEKRCCLFEGQYSNHTKDFYDMAIHHTYNEFLVGIEPVLKEIDAKGIEDEYLKQLIVYRRNAMGKSGCRKLAMHTR
;
A
#
# COMPACT_ATOMS: atom_id res chain seq x y z
N MET A 1 14.96 15.91 -13.73
CA MET A 1 14.62 14.62 -13.10
C MET A 1 14.63 13.60 -14.20
N THR A 2 15.33 12.48 -14.03
CA THR A 2 15.23 11.33 -14.94
C THR A 2 13.81 10.78 -14.88
N ASP A 3 13.22 10.48 -16.03
CA ASP A 3 11.90 9.84 -16.12
C ASP A 3 11.98 8.45 -15.48
N SER A 4 11.47 8.33 -14.25
CA SER A 4 11.41 7.08 -13.49
C SER A 4 10.08 6.33 -13.67
N CYS A 5 9.15 6.92 -14.42
CA CYS A 5 7.83 6.36 -14.66
C CYS A 5 7.96 5.18 -15.64
N LEU A 6 7.40 4.03 -15.26
CA LEU A 6 7.43 2.81 -16.05
C LEU A 6 6.09 2.09 -15.94
N GLN A 7 5.57 1.65 -17.08
CA GLN A 7 4.48 0.69 -17.11
C GLN A 7 5.06 -0.69 -16.81
N LEU A 8 4.69 -1.26 -15.67
CA LEU A 8 5.09 -2.61 -15.26
C LEU A 8 4.19 -3.65 -15.92
N LEU A 9 2.87 -3.45 -15.82
CA LEU A 9 1.86 -4.29 -16.43
C LEU A 9 1.09 -3.50 -17.48
N ASP A 10 0.80 -4.12 -18.62
CA ASP A 10 -0.01 -3.54 -19.70
C ASP A 10 -1.52 -3.65 -19.45
N GLU A 11 -2.35 -3.29 -20.43
CA GLU A 11 -3.80 -3.38 -20.37
C GLU A 11 -4.32 -4.81 -20.13
N ASN A 12 -3.57 -5.81 -20.62
CA ASN A 12 -3.87 -7.24 -20.49
C ASN A 12 -3.32 -7.84 -19.19
N GLN A 13 -2.69 -7.01 -18.35
CA GLN A 13 -2.00 -7.41 -17.12
C GLN A 13 -0.77 -8.27 -17.37
N GLU A 14 -0.17 -8.17 -18.56
CA GLU A 14 1.08 -8.83 -18.89
C GLU A 14 2.27 -7.95 -18.55
N LEU A 15 3.37 -8.59 -18.15
CA LEU A 15 4.61 -7.88 -17.83
C LEU A 15 5.21 -7.27 -19.10
N VAL A 16 5.41 -5.94 -19.10
CA VAL A 16 5.96 -5.24 -20.27
C VAL A 16 7.37 -5.76 -20.60
N ALA A 17 7.59 -6.10 -21.86
CA ALA A 17 8.86 -6.68 -22.30
C ALA A 17 10.06 -5.77 -21.98
N GLY A 18 11.07 -6.33 -21.31
CA GLY A 18 12.29 -5.58 -20.94
C GLY A 18 12.13 -4.63 -19.75
N VAL A 19 10.96 -4.59 -19.10
CA VAL A 19 10.70 -3.67 -17.98
C VAL A 19 11.65 -3.87 -16.81
N GLU A 20 12.11 -5.10 -16.55
CA GLU A 20 13.07 -5.37 -15.47
C GLU A 20 14.38 -4.61 -15.65
N LYS A 21 14.90 -4.61 -16.88
CA LYS A 21 16.14 -3.90 -17.22
C LYS A 21 15.93 -2.39 -17.06
N LEU A 22 14.82 -1.88 -17.60
CA LEU A 22 14.46 -0.46 -17.49
C LEU A 22 14.25 -0.04 -16.04
N ALA A 23 13.62 -0.87 -15.21
CA ALA A 23 13.38 -0.60 -13.80
C ALA A 23 14.70 -0.51 -13.02
N ASN A 24 15.62 -1.45 -13.24
CA ASN A 24 16.95 -1.41 -12.64
C ASN A 24 17.74 -0.15 -13.05
N GLU A 25 17.65 0.26 -14.33
CA GLU A 25 18.34 1.44 -14.85
C GLU A 25 17.72 2.77 -14.38
N ARG A 26 16.38 2.86 -14.35
CA ARG A 26 15.66 4.13 -14.09
C ARG A 26 15.35 4.39 -12.63
N TRP A 27 15.08 3.36 -11.82
CA TRP A 27 14.70 3.55 -10.42
C TRP A 27 15.91 3.74 -9.50
N ASN A 28 17.09 3.20 -9.86
CA ASN A 28 18.35 3.37 -9.13
C ASN A 28 18.22 3.15 -7.61
N LEU A 29 17.73 1.96 -7.23
CA LEU A 29 17.32 1.65 -5.85
C LEU A 29 18.42 1.03 -4.98
N GLU A 30 19.63 0.86 -5.49
CA GLU A 30 20.71 0.06 -4.88
C GLU A 30 21.00 0.44 -3.42
N ASN A 31 20.89 1.73 -3.08
CA ASN A 31 21.22 2.26 -1.75
C ASN A 31 20.00 2.40 -0.82
N TRP A 32 18.82 1.92 -1.21
CA TRP A 32 17.62 2.05 -0.39
C TRP A 32 17.49 0.92 0.63
N GLY A 33 18.06 -0.26 0.37
CA GLY A 33 17.99 -1.41 1.27
C GLY A 33 16.54 -1.73 1.66
N VAL A 34 16.24 -1.91 2.95
CA VAL A 34 14.87 -2.08 3.46
C VAL A 34 14.20 -0.75 3.85
N ASP A 35 14.89 0.37 3.65
CA ASP A 35 14.49 1.70 4.12
C ASP A 35 13.66 2.47 3.07
N TYR A 36 12.63 1.82 2.54
CA TYR A 36 11.73 2.39 1.57
C TYR A 36 10.32 1.85 1.75
N ASN A 37 9.34 2.50 1.12
CA ASN A 37 7.97 2.05 1.13
C ASN A 37 7.38 1.96 -0.28
N VAL A 38 6.33 1.17 -0.41
CA VAL A 38 5.50 1.16 -1.63
C VAL A 38 4.14 1.74 -1.29
N VAL A 39 3.71 2.72 -2.09
CA VAL A 39 2.39 3.35 -1.99
C VAL A 39 1.67 3.06 -3.29
N ALA A 40 0.40 2.68 -3.23
CA ALA A 40 -0.44 2.64 -4.41
C ALA A 40 -1.54 3.68 -4.30
N ILE A 41 -1.78 4.41 -5.39
CA ILE A 41 -2.97 5.23 -5.54
C ILE A 41 -4.01 4.47 -6.34
N CYS A 42 -5.23 4.50 -5.84
CA CYS A 42 -6.37 3.83 -6.42
C CYS A 42 -7.64 4.65 -6.26
N GLY A 43 -8.71 4.26 -6.92
CA GLY A 43 -9.98 4.97 -6.92
C GLY A 43 -10.71 4.78 -8.24
N GLN A 44 -11.79 5.54 -8.42
CA GLN A 44 -12.61 5.42 -9.63
C GLN A 44 -11.82 5.83 -10.90
N PRO A 45 -12.08 5.20 -12.05
CA PRO A 45 -11.54 5.68 -13.34
C PRO A 45 -11.89 7.15 -13.57
N GLY A 46 -10.97 7.93 -14.12
CA GLY A 46 -11.17 9.35 -14.40
C GLY A 46 -11.21 10.29 -13.18
N SER A 47 -11.08 9.80 -11.94
CA SER A 47 -11.18 10.62 -10.72
C SER A 47 -9.99 11.55 -10.43
N GLY A 48 -9.01 11.65 -11.34
CA GLY A 48 -7.79 12.46 -11.13
C GLY A 48 -6.71 11.81 -10.26
N LYS A 49 -6.65 10.47 -10.20
CA LYS A 49 -5.65 9.69 -9.46
C LYS A 49 -4.21 10.10 -9.82
N SER A 50 -3.84 9.99 -11.10
CA SER A 50 -2.50 10.31 -11.59
C SER A 50 -2.14 11.77 -11.34
N THR A 51 -3.10 12.69 -11.49
CA THR A 51 -2.96 14.11 -11.11
C THR A 51 -2.62 14.29 -9.64
N LEU A 52 -3.30 13.56 -8.75
CA LEU A 52 -3.04 13.61 -7.31
C LEU A 52 -1.71 12.96 -6.94
N ALA A 53 -1.38 11.83 -7.54
CA ALA A 53 -0.10 11.16 -7.35
C ALA A 53 1.08 12.06 -7.72
N ASN A 54 0.99 12.72 -8.88
CA ASN A 54 2.00 13.67 -9.34
C ASN A 54 2.15 14.86 -8.37
N ALA A 55 1.05 15.41 -7.87
CA ALA A 55 1.10 16.50 -6.89
C ALA A 55 1.67 16.05 -5.53
N LEU A 56 1.26 14.90 -5.03
CA LEU A 56 1.62 14.42 -3.70
C LEU A 56 3.05 13.87 -3.64
N PHE A 57 3.48 13.13 -4.66
CA PHE A 57 4.75 12.42 -4.66
C PHE A 57 5.80 12.96 -5.64
N GLY A 58 5.43 13.95 -6.46
CA GLY A 58 6.32 14.50 -7.49
C GLY A 58 6.64 13.50 -8.61
N THR A 59 5.73 12.54 -8.86
CA THR A 59 5.81 11.59 -9.97
C THR A 59 5.43 12.25 -11.29
N GLN A 60 5.61 11.53 -12.40
CA GLN A 60 5.32 11.98 -13.76
C GLN A 60 4.39 10.99 -14.48
N PHE A 61 3.35 10.50 -13.80
CA PHE A 61 2.33 9.68 -14.44
C PHE A 61 1.62 10.48 -15.53
N LEU A 62 1.25 9.78 -16.60
CA LEU A 62 0.45 10.37 -17.68
C LEU A 62 -0.91 10.80 -17.11
N VAL A 63 -1.36 11.99 -17.50
CA VAL A 63 -2.64 12.57 -17.10
C VAL A 63 -3.41 12.88 -18.38
N LEU A 64 -4.73 12.64 -18.37
CA LEU A 64 -5.64 13.07 -19.43
C LEU A 64 -5.43 14.56 -19.73
N ASP A 65 -5.24 14.89 -21.01
CA ASP A 65 -5.23 16.28 -21.46
C ASP A 65 -6.67 16.82 -21.58
N ASN A 66 -6.81 18.15 -21.62
CA ASN A 66 -8.09 18.83 -21.81
C ASN A 66 -8.68 18.65 -23.22
N HIS A 67 -8.02 17.89 -24.11
CA HIS A 67 -8.44 17.64 -25.49
C HIS A 67 -9.12 16.28 -25.68
N GLY A 68 -9.32 15.52 -24.60
CA GLY A 68 -10.19 14.33 -24.61
C GLY A 68 -9.57 13.11 -25.28
N ASN A 69 -8.25 13.09 -25.51
CA ASN A 69 -7.58 11.84 -25.84
C ASN A 69 -7.55 10.96 -24.59
N GLN A 70 -8.36 9.89 -24.62
CA GLN A 70 -8.52 8.92 -23.55
C GLN A 70 -7.16 8.41 -23.07
N SER A 71 -6.75 8.80 -21.87
CA SER A 71 -5.77 8.06 -21.09
C SER A 71 -6.35 7.80 -19.70
N THR A 72 -7.30 6.87 -19.65
CA THR A 72 -7.54 6.11 -18.42
C THR A 72 -6.29 5.27 -18.17
N THR A 73 -5.76 5.27 -16.96
CA THR A 73 -4.56 4.50 -16.62
C THR A 73 -4.84 3.02 -16.92
N GLU A 74 -4.15 2.46 -17.90
CA GLU A 74 -4.26 1.05 -18.24
C GLU A 74 -3.05 0.28 -17.72
N GLY A 75 -3.32 -0.86 -17.07
CA GLY A 75 -2.30 -1.65 -16.41
C GLY A 75 -1.82 -1.06 -15.07
N VAL A 76 -0.55 -1.29 -14.78
CA VAL A 76 0.09 -0.87 -13.53
C VAL A 76 1.34 -0.06 -13.83
N TRP A 77 1.33 1.20 -13.42
CA TRP A 77 2.44 2.13 -13.60
C TRP A 77 3.16 2.33 -12.28
N ILE A 78 4.49 2.38 -12.30
CA ILE A 78 5.31 2.58 -11.10
C ILE A 78 6.35 3.67 -11.36
N SER A 79 6.52 4.56 -10.39
CA SER A 79 7.50 5.65 -10.44
C SER A 79 8.12 5.86 -9.05
N THR A 80 9.37 6.31 -9.00
CA THR A 80 9.98 6.76 -7.74
C THR A 80 9.43 8.13 -7.35
N ALA A 81 9.12 8.33 -6.06
CA ALA A 81 8.80 9.66 -5.55
C ALA A 81 10.02 10.59 -5.61
N SER A 82 9.81 11.89 -5.82
CA SER A 82 10.91 12.85 -6.01
C SER A 82 11.69 13.18 -4.73
N ASN A 83 11.00 13.17 -3.58
CA ASN A 83 11.54 13.64 -2.30
C ASN A 83 11.50 12.58 -1.19
N ALA A 84 11.34 11.30 -1.54
CA ALA A 84 11.26 10.22 -0.57
C ALA A 84 11.68 8.88 -1.17
N ARG A 85 12.18 7.98 -0.31
CA ARG A 85 12.43 6.57 -0.66
C ARG A 85 11.09 5.83 -0.74
N MET A 86 10.37 6.08 -1.82
CA MET A 86 9.09 5.46 -2.09
C MET A 86 8.95 5.08 -3.56
N LEU A 87 8.40 3.89 -3.80
CA LEU A 87 7.82 3.53 -5.08
C LEU A 87 6.33 3.84 -5.01
N VAL A 88 5.85 4.61 -5.98
CA VAL A 88 4.45 4.97 -6.13
C VAL A 88 3.89 4.16 -7.29
N MET A 89 2.78 3.50 -7.05
CA MET A 89 2.04 2.73 -8.04
C MET A 89 0.75 3.46 -8.40
N ASP A 90 0.51 3.66 -9.69
CA ASP A 90 -0.79 4.09 -10.22
C ASP A 90 -1.46 2.92 -10.93
N THR A 91 -2.64 2.57 -10.44
CA THR A 91 -3.44 1.47 -10.97
C THR A 91 -4.91 1.82 -10.91
N GLU A 92 -5.66 1.33 -11.88
CA GLU A 92 -7.11 1.41 -11.80
C GLU A 92 -7.68 0.20 -11.06
N ILE A 93 -8.51 0.48 -10.07
CA ILE A 93 -9.32 -0.55 -9.44
C ILE A 93 -10.63 -0.69 -10.19
N ALA A 94 -11.13 -1.92 -10.19
CA ALA A 94 -12.32 -2.34 -10.87
C ALA A 94 -13.56 -1.50 -10.46
N ALA A 95 -14.33 -1.05 -11.45
CA ALA A 95 -15.71 -0.60 -11.28
C ALA A 95 -16.64 -1.62 -11.96
N LYS A 96 -17.82 -1.90 -11.37
CA LYS A 96 -18.73 -2.94 -11.87
C LYS A 96 -19.02 -2.76 -13.35
N THR A 97 -18.72 -3.79 -14.14
CA THR A 97 -18.97 -3.83 -15.58
C THR A 97 -19.57 -5.18 -15.98
N SER A 98 -20.21 -5.25 -17.15
CA SER A 98 -20.66 -6.50 -17.76
C SER A 98 -19.53 -7.26 -18.45
N ASP A 99 -18.40 -6.61 -18.72
CA ASP A 99 -17.24 -7.22 -19.35
C ASP A 99 -16.44 -8.03 -18.32
N LYS A 100 -16.48 -9.36 -18.46
CA LYS A 100 -15.85 -10.29 -17.53
C LYS A 100 -14.34 -10.29 -17.61
N GLU A 101 -13.78 -10.12 -18.81
CA GLU A 101 -12.33 -10.17 -19.02
C GLU A 101 -11.70 -8.88 -18.46
N TYR A 102 -12.31 -7.73 -18.78
CA TYR A 102 -11.96 -6.48 -18.14
C TYR A 102 -12.02 -6.57 -16.62
N TRP A 103 -13.10 -7.14 -16.08
CA TRP A 103 -13.28 -7.30 -14.64
C TRP A 103 -12.22 -8.21 -14.00
N ALA A 104 -11.90 -9.35 -14.62
CA ALA A 104 -10.85 -10.25 -14.16
C ALA A 104 -9.47 -9.57 -14.16
N ASN A 105 -9.13 -8.84 -15.22
CA ASN A 105 -7.89 -8.09 -15.32
C ASN A 105 -7.75 -7.05 -14.19
N ARG A 106 -8.83 -6.34 -13.83
CA ARG A 106 -8.79 -5.40 -12.70
C ARG A 106 -8.65 -6.08 -11.34
N HIS A 107 -9.19 -7.28 -11.15
CA HIS A 107 -8.91 -8.05 -9.94
C HIS A 107 -7.44 -8.52 -9.87
N ARG A 108 -6.82 -8.88 -11.01
CA ARG A 108 -5.38 -9.17 -11.07
C ARG A 108 -4.54 -7.95 -10.66
N SER A 109 -4.82 -6.78 -11.24
CA SER A 109 -4.12 -5.53 -10.87
C SER A 109 -4.32 -5.20 -9.39
N SER A 110 -5.54 -5.35 -8.88
CA SER A 110 -5.86 -5.09 -7.47
C SER A 110 -5.14 -6.07 -6.55
N THR A 111 -5.08 -7.34 -6.92
CA THR A 111 -4.32 -8.37 -6.17
C THR A 111 -2.85 -8.00 -6.13
N PHE A 112 -2.26 -7.63 -7.27
CA PHE A 112 -0.87 -7.20 -7.35
C PHE A 112 -0.59 -5.94 -6.51
N MET A 113 -1.46 -4.93 -6.61
CA MET A 113 -1.38 -3.69 -5.85
C MET A 113 -1.44 -3.95 -4.34
N VAL A 114 -2.44 -4.71 -3.88
CA VAL A 114 -2.59 -5.03 -2.45
C VAL A 114 -1.41 -5.86 -1.95
N SER A 115 -0.84 -6.72 -2.80
CA SER A 115 0.31 -7.57 -2.47
C SER A 115 1.62 -6.80 -2.31
N THR A 116 1.69 -5.57 -2.79
CA THR A 116 2.93 -4.80 -2.82
C THR A 116 2.86 -3.52 -1.98
N ALA A 117 1.73 -2.83 -1.99
CA ALA A 117 1.60 -1.53 -1.35
C ALA A 117 1.38 -1.63 0.17
N SER A 118 2.20 -0.88 0.92
CA SER A 118 2.01 -0.67 2.36
C SER A 118 0.88 0.30 2.67
N VAL A 119 0.74 1.33 1.84
CA VAL A 119 -0.31 2.34 1.94
C VAL A 119 -1.12 2.33 0.64
N LEU A 120 -2.44 2.18 0.77
CA LEU A 120 -3.38 2.37 -0.32
C LEU A 120 -3.99 3.76 -0.19
N VAL A 121 -3.68 4.65 -1.12
CA VAL A 121 -4.26 5.99 -1.23
C VAL A 121 -5.53 5.88 -2.07
N PHE A 122 -6.69 5.89 -1.42
CA PHE A 122 -7.98 5.78 -2.09
C PHE A 122 -8.52 7.17 -2.43
N ASN A 123 -8.41 7.56 -3.69
CA ASN A 123 -8.94 8.82 -4.21
C ASN A 123 -10.45 8.69 -4.48
N ALA A 124 -11.24 9.49 -3.77
CA ALA A 124 -12.69 9.57 -3.93
C ALA A 124 -13.12 11.03 -4.06
N GLN A 125 -14.15 11.31 -4.85
CA GLN A 125 -14.84 12.62 -4.81
C GLN A 125 -15.89 12.60 -3.72
N GLU A 126 -16.12 13.74 -3.06
CA GLU A 126 -17.16 13.89 -2.03
C GLU A 126 -18.54 13.40 -2.52
N SER A 127 -18.90 13.77 -3.76
CA SER A 127 -20.15 13.36 -4.41
C SER A 127 -20.31 11.84 -4.51
N SER A 128 -19.21 11.09 -4.65
CA SER A 128 -19.24 9.62 -4.72
C SER A 128 -19.41 8.94 -3.36
N VAL A 129 -19.11 9.65 -2.27
CA VAL A 129 -19.26 9.15 -0.90
C VAL A 129 -20.68 9.41 -0.39
N ASN A 130 -21.25 10.57 -0.72
CA ASN A 130 -22.54 11.02 -0.20
C ASN A 130 -23.77 10.51 -0.97
N ASP A 131 -23.61 10.05 -2.21
CA ASP A 131 -24.75 9.53 -2.98
C ASP A 131 -25.14 8.11 -2.48
N ASN A 132 -26.42 7.74 -2.66
CA ASN A 132 -26.94 6.38 -2.46
C ASN A 132 -26.28 5.34 -3.42
N SER A 133 -25.23 5.74 -4.15
CA SER A 133 -24.48 5.02 -5.17
C SER A 133 -23.01 4.74 -4.79
N GLY A 134 -22.65 4.83 -3.50
CA GLY A 134 -21.35 4.38 -2.94
C GLY A 134 -20.94 2.95 -3.30
N VAL A 135 -21.80 2.20 -3.99
CA VAL A 135 -21.57 0.96 -4.74
C VAL A 135 -20.18 0.89 -5.39
N LYS A 136 -19.70 1.93 -6.07
CA LYS A 136 -18.37 1.88 -6.71
C LYS A 136 -17.24 1.80 -5.68
N ILE A 137 -17.33 2.61 -4.61
CA ILE A 137 -16.36 2.60 -3.51
C ILE A 137 -16.45 1.26 -2.77
N HIS A 138 -17.66 0.84 -2.43
CA HIS A 138 -17.92 -0.46 -1.78
C HIS A 138 -17.32 -1.63 -2.57
N ILE A 139 -17.55 -1.70 -3.88
CA ILE A 139 -17.00 -2.77 -4.73
C ILE A 139 -15.47 -2.75 -4.76
N ALA A 140 -14.87 -1.56 -4.87
CA ALA A 140 -13.42 -1.42 -4.81
C ALA A 140 -12.86 -1.87 -3.45
N LEU A 141 -13.54 -1.54 -2.35
CA LEU A 141 -13.16 -1.97 -1.00
C LEU A 141 -13.31 -3.48 -0.80
N ALA A 142 -14.40 -4.09 -1.28
CA ALA A 142 -14.61 -5.53 -1.22
C ALA A 142 -13.49 -6.27 -1.97
N ASN A 143 -13.13 -5.82 -3.18
CA ASN A 143 -12.02 -6.37 -3.95
C ASN A 143 -10.67 -6.22 -3.22
N ILE A 144 -10.41 -5.07 -2.59
CA ILE A 144 -9.21 -4.88 -1.75
C ILE A 144 -9.19 -5.88 -0.59
N CYS A 145 -10.33 -6.11 0.07
CA CYS A 145 -10.46 -7.06 1.17
C CYS A 145 -10.21 -8.50 0.73
N GLU A 146 -10.87 -8.94 -0.35
CA GLU A 146 -10.70 -10.25 -0.98
C GLU A 146 -9.24 -10.50 -1.37
N ALA A 147 -8.63 -9.55 -2.10
CA ALA A 147 -7.23 -9.62 -2.50
C ALA A 147 -6.29 -9.71 -1.29
N HIS A 148 -6.55 -8.93 -0.23
CA HIS A 148 -5.72 -8.95 0.97
C HIS A 148 -5.80 -10.32 1.66
N LEU A 149 -7.02 -10.83 1.85
CA LEU A 149 -7.25 -12.12 2.50
C LEU A 149 -6.60 -13.27 1.73
N ALA A 150 -6.70 -13.26 0.40
CA ALA A 150 -6.09 -14.27 -0.45
C ALA A 150 -4.57 -14.33 -0.31
N MET A 151 -3.93 -13.17 -0.15
CA MET A 151 -2.47 -13.03 -0.16
C MET A 151 -1.86 -13.13 1.25
N PHE A 152 -2.45 -12.45 2.24
CA PHE A 152 -1.84 -12.27 3.56
C PHE A 152 -2.64 -12.82 4.73
N GLY A 153 -3.92 -13.12 4.55
CA GLY A 153 -4.84 -13.44 5.64
C GLY A 153 -4.77 -12.36 6.74
N LYS A 154 -4.27 -12.71 7.93
CA LYS A 154 -4.10 -11.81 9.09
C LYS A 154 -2.67 -11.34 9.38
N ARG A 155 -1.69 -11.72 8.55
CA ARG A 155 -0.28 -11.55 8.90
C ARG A 155 0.26 -10.14 8.66
N HIS A 156 -0.27 -9.48 7.66
CA HIS A 156 0.06 -8.09 7.36
C HIS A 156 -1.19 -7.25 7.59
N LYS A 157 -0.98 -6.01 8.06
CA LYS A 157 -2.02 -5.00 7.98
C LYS A 157 -1.84 -4.19 6.69
N THR A 158 -2.88 -3.52 6.25
CA THR A 158 -2.78 -2.48 5.21
C THR A 158 -3.45 -1.22 5.71
N ILE A 159 -2.86 -0.06 5.49
CA ILE A 159 -3.57 1.20 5.72
C ILE A 159 -4.22 1.69 4.44
N ILE A 160 -5.51 2.03 4.52
CA ILE A 160 -6.26 2.70 3.47
C ILE A 160 -6.43 4.17 3.85
N LEU A 161 -5.73 5.05 3.16
CA LEU A 161 -5.85 6.49 3.31
C LEU A 161 -6.85 7.01 2.29
N PHE A 162 -8.06 7.34 2.76
CA PHE A 162 -9.08 7.96 1.91
C PHE A 162 -8.77 9.44 1.72
N LEU A 163 -8.54 9.83 0.47
CA LEU A 163 -8.41 11.22 0.05
C LEU A 163 -9.72 11.64 -0.61
N VAL A 164 -10.57 12.33 0.14
CA VAL A 164 -11.86 12.82 -0.33
C VAL A 164 -11.68 14.20 -0.93
N ARG A 165 -11.93 14.32 -2.22
CA ARG A 165 -11.73 15.52 -3.05
C ARG A 165 -12.99 16.37 -3.11
N ASP A 166 -12.77 17.64 -3.45
CA ASP A 166 -13.79 18.65 -3.72
C ASP A 166 -14.65 18.99 -2.49
N CYS A 167 -14.08 18.80 -1.29
CA CYS A 167 -14.71 19.16 -0.04
C CYS A 167 -14.60 20.67 0.21
N SER A 168 -15.74 21.31 0.45
CA SER A 168 -15.84 22.77 0.63
C SER A 168 -15.98 23.20 2.10
N ASP A 169 -16.28 22.28 3.02
CA ASP A 169 -16.45 22.59 4.46
C ASP A 169 -15.94 21.46 5.37
N ASP A 170 -15.17 21.83 6.40
CA ASP A 170 -14.70 20.90 7.45
C ASP A 170 -15.84 20.34 8.30
N ALA A 171 -16.99 21.04 8.38
CA ALA A 171 -18.18 20.58 9.11
C ALA A 171 -18.75 19.25 8.58
N LEU A 172 -18.46 18.90 7.33
CA LEU A 172 -18.92 17.64 6.70
C LEU A 172 -17.98 16.46 6.94
N LYS A 173 -16.81 16.67 7.53
CA LYS A 173 -15.80 15.63 7.71
C LYS A 173 -16.30 14.48 8.59
N GLU A 174 -16.99 14.75 9.68
CA GLU A 174 -17.52 13.71 10.58
C GLU A 174 -18.59 12.85 9.87
N THR A 175 -19.44 13.47 9.06
CA THR A 175 -20.44 12.78 8.24
C THR A 175 -19.78 11.90 7.18
N LEU A 176 -18.76 12.42 6.48
CA LEU A 176 -18.00 11.66 5.48
C LEU A 176 -17.28 10.45 6.09
N VAL A 177 -16.65 10.65 7.24
CA VAL A 177 -16.00 9.56 7.99
C VAL A 177 -17.03 8.50 8.39
N SER A 178 -18.20 8.92 8.87
CA SER A 178 -19.28 8.00 9.24
C SER A 178 -19.80 7.21 8.04
N ALA A 179 -20.02 7.87 6.89
CA ALA A 179 -20.45 7.22 5.66
C ALA A 179 -19.41 6.23 5.13
N LEU A 180 -18.12 6.59 5.14
CA LEU A 180 -17.04 5.69 4.75
C LEU A 180 -16.93 4.50 5.70
N ASN A 181 -17.10 4.70 7.01
CA ASN A 181 -17.07 3.59 7.98
C ASN A 181 -18.17 2.56 7.72
N VAL A 182 -19.38 3.01 7.35
CA VAL A 182 -20.47 2.12 6.93
C VAL A 182 -20.05 1.35 5.68
N LEU A 183 -19.59 2.03 4.63
CA LEU A 183 -19.17 1.39 3.38
C LEU A 183 -18.02 0.37 3.58
N ILE A 184 -17.05 0.68 4.44
CA ILE A 184 -15.92 -0.20 4.77
C ILE A 184 -16.41 -1.44 5.51
N THR A 185 -17.30 -1.27 6.49
CA THR A 185 -17.85 -2.36 7.29
C THR A 185 -18.70 -3.29 6.43
N ASP A 186 -19.63 -2.72 5.64
CA ASP A 186 -20.50 -3.47 4.74
C ASP A 186 -19.69 -4.24 3.69
N ALA A 187 -18.66 -3.61 3.10
CA ALA A 187 -17.78 -4.26 2.15
C ALA A 187 -17.03 -5.44 2.79
N TRP A 188 -16.52 -5.27 4.01
CA TRP A 188 -15.88 -6.34 4.76
C TRP A 188 -16.83 -7.49 5.05
N GLU A 189 -18.06 -7.22 5.48
CA GLU A 189 -19.06 -8.24 5.81
C GLU A 189 -19.47 -9.06 4.59
N CYS A 190 -19.53 -8.45 3.40
CA CYS A 190 -19.87 -9.11 2.15
C CYS A 190 -18.79 -10.09 1.64
N VAL A 191 -17.53 -9.92 2.06
CA VAL A 191 -16.43 -10.80 1.63
C VAL A 191 -16.51 -12.17 2.30
N GLU A 192 -16.41 -13.23 1.50
CA GLU A 192 -16.30 -14.60 2.00
C GLU A 192 -14.95 -14.81 2.70
N LYS A 193 -14.99 -15.05 4.00
CA LYS A 193 -13.80 -15.21 4.84
C LYS A 193 -13.49 -16.69 5.06
N PRO A 194 -12.21 -17.10 5.01
CA PRO A 194 -11.77 -18.40 5.50
C PRO A 194 -12.24 -18.65 6.94
N ASP A 195 -12.44 -19.92 7.31
CA ASP A 195 -12.98 -20.30 8.63
C ASP A 195 -12.21 -19.70 9.81
N ASP A 196 -10.89 -19.57 9.70
CA ASP A 196 -10.02 -19.03 10.75
C ASP A 196 -10.04 -17.49 10.85
N LEU A 197 -10.75 -16.81 9.95
CA LEU A 197 -10.87 -15.34 9.87
C LEU A 197 -12.32 -14.85 9.97
N LYS A 198 -13.29 -15.74 10.22
CA LYS A 198 -14.72 -15.39 10.28
C LYS A 198 -15.06 -14.36 11.36
N ASP A 199 -14.40 -14.43 12.51
CA ASP A 199 -14.65 -13.55 13.66
C ASP A 199 -13.80 -12.26 13.64
N TYR A 200 -12.97 -12.06 12.62
CA TYR A 200 -12.11 -10.88 12.53
C TYR A 200 -12.90 -9.66 12.07
N ALA A 201 -12.69 -8.53 12.75
CA ALA A 201 -13.22 -7.24 12.33
C ALA A 201 -12.32 -6.61 11.26
N VAL A 202 -12.87 -5.68 10.47
CA VAL A 202 -12.10 -4.96 9.45
C VAL A 202 -10.86 -4.27 10.04
N GLY A 203 -10.98 -3.73 11.26
CA GLY A 203 -9.90 -3.06 11.99
C GLY A 203 -8.74 -3.97 12.42
N ASP A 204 -8.93 -5.28 12.41
CA ASP A 204 -7.87 -6.25 12.70
C ASP A 204 -6.92 -6.46 11.50
N ILE A 205 -7.39 -6.11 10.29
CA ILE A 205 -6.70 -6.34 9.02
C ILE A 205 -6.32 -5.01 8.35
N PHE A 206 -7.20 -4.02 8.44
CA PHE A 206 -7.03 -2.72 7.83
C PHE A 206 -7.03 -1.63 8.89
N ASP A 207 -6.04 -0.74 8.80
CA ASP A 207 -6.14 0.58 9.42
C ASP A 207 -6.70 1.53 8.35
N TYR A 208 -7.41 2.58 8.75
CA TYR A 208 -7.93 3.56 7.81
C TYR A 208 -7.84 4.97 8.38
N ASP A 209 -7.71 5.95 7.48
CA ASP A 209 -7.75 7.36 7.85
C ASP A 209 -8.34 8.18 6.69
N VAL A 210 -8.91 9.34 7.00
CA VAL A 210 -9.64 10.19 6.04
C VAL A 210 -9.04 11.59 6.05
N VAL A 211 -8.66 12.05 4.86
CA VAL A 211 -8.19 13.41 4.60
C VAL A 211 -9.07 14.02 3.53
N THR A 212 -9.60 15.21 3.81
CA THR A 212 -10.34 16.03 2.86
C THR A 212 -9.36 16.95 2.13
N LEU A 213 -9.58 17.13 0.82
CA LEU A 213 -8.79 18.02 -0.02
C LEU A 213 -9.73 18.99 -0.75
N PRO A 214 -9.38 20.29 -0.83
CA PRO A 214 -10.13 21.28 -1.61
C PRO A 214 -10.22 20.91 -3.09
N SER A 215 -11.14 21.57 -3.80
CA SER A 215 -11.26 21.47 -5.26
C SER A 215 -9.99 22.00 -5.92
N LYS A 216 -9.34 21.19 -6.75
CA LYS A 216 -8.16 21.63 -7.52
C LYS A 216 -8.53 22.70 -8.56
N ILE A 217 -9.78 22.70 -9.02
CA ILE A 217 -10.27 23.62 -10.05
C ILE A 217 -10.69 24.95 -9.43
N ASP A 218 -11.49 24.89 -8.37
CA ASP A 218 -12.08 26.09 -7.76
C ASP A 218 -11.15 26.78 -6.75
N ALA A 219 -10.25 26.00 -6.13
CA ALA A 219 -9.39 26.41 -5.04
C ALA A 219 -7.95 25.84 -5.16
N PRO A 220 -7.22 26.16 -6.24
CA PRO A 220 -5.92 25.55 -6.54
C PRO A 220 -4.85 25.81 -5.46
N ASP A 221 -4.74 27.03 -4.94
CA ASP A 221 -3.73 27.38 -3.92
C ASP A 221 -3.98 26.64 -2.60
N GLU A 222 -5.24 26.49 -2.21
CA GLU A 222 -5.66 25.79 -1.00
C GLU A 222 -5.47 24.28 -1.15
N PHE A 223 -5.72 23.75 -2.36
CA PHE A 223 -5.44 22.37 -2.72
C PHE A 223 -3.93 22.08 -2.61
N ASP A 224 -3.08 22.91 -3.21
CA ASP A 224 -1.63 22.71 -3.19
C ASP A 224 -1.10 22.80 -1.75
N ALA A 225 -1.57 23.76 -0.96
CA ALA A 225 -1.21 23.85 0.46
C ALA A 225 -1.68 22.63 1.28
N ALA A 226 -2.85 22.06 0.97
CA ALA A 226 -3.34 20.85 1.62
C ALA A 226 -2.51 19.61 1.22
N VAL A 227 -2.12 19.50 -0.04
CA VAL A 227 -1.22 18.45 -0.54
C VAL A 227 0.15 18.54 0.12
N ASP A 228 0.69 19.75 0.31
CA ASP A 228 1.97 19.95 0.98
C ASP A 228 1.94 19.46 2.44
N ARG A 229 0.88 19.82 3.19
CA ARG A 229 0.66 19.31 4.55
C ARG A 229 0.49 17.79 4.58
N LEU A 230 -0.21 17.23 3.60
CA LEU A 230 -0.40 15.79 3.50
C LEU A 230 0.92 15.06 3.24
N ARG A 231 1.81 15.64 2.43
CA ARG A 231 3.12 15.05 2.08
C ARG A 231 3.98 14.80 3.31
N GLU A 232 3.90 15.64 4.33
CA GLU A 232 4.63 15.46 5.60
C GLU A 232 4.34 14.09 6.24
N ARG A 233 3.10 13.58 6.10
CA ARG A 233 2.70 12.27 6.66
C ARG A 233 3.38 11.07 5.99
N PHE A 234 3.92 11.26 4.78
CA PHE A 234 4.65 10.23 4.04
C PHE A 234 6.17 10.32 4.25
N VAL A 235 6.69 11.50 4.58
CA VAL A 235 8.14 11.78 4.61
C VAL A 235 8.68 11.94 6.02
N ASP A 236 7.96 12.65 6.89
CA ASP A 236 8.41 12.94 8.25
C ASP A 236 8.10 11.79 9.22
N ARG A 237 9.11 10.97 9.50
CA ARG A 237 9.05 9.86 10.46
C ARG A 237 8.81 10.30 11.91
N ARG A 238 9.02 11.58 12.23
CA ARG A 238 8.81 12.13 13.58
C ARG A 238 7.37 12.57 13.79
N SER A 239 6.63 12.76 12.70
CA SER A 239 5.22 13.12 12.77
C SER A 239 4.42 12.03 13.48
N LEU A 240 3.60 12.43 14.44
CA LEU A 240 2.61 11.54 15.06
C LEU A 240 1.59 11.01 14.03
N LYS A 241 1.50 11.65 12.86
CA LYS A 241 0.63 11.27 11.75
C LYS A 241 1.39 10.54 10.62
N TYR A 242 2.64 10.12 10.87
CA TYR A 242 3.41 9.32 9.93
C TYR A 242 2.66 8.04 9.58
N LEU A 243 2.51 7.76 8.29
CA LEU A 243 1.63 6.69 7.82
C LEU A 243 2.24 5.31 7.91
N PHE A 244 3.55 5.17 7.71
CA PHE A 244 4.15 3.85 7.55
C PHE A 244 4.45 3.21 8.91
N LYS A 245 3.86 2.03 9.12
CA LYS A 245 4.14 1.15 10.26
C LYS A 245 4.78 -0.14 9.75
N PRO A 246 5.66 -0.81 10.53
CA PRO A 246 6.24 -2.10 10.16
C PRO A 246 5.20 -3.16 9.80
N SER A 247 4.02 -3.11 10.44
CA SER A 247 2.89 -4.02 10.17
C SER A 247 2.35 -3.92 8.74
N TYR A 248 2.65 -2.84 8.01
CA TYR A 248 2.20 -2.63 6.64
C TYR A 248 3.21 -3.03 5.58
N TRP A 249 4.43 -3.38 5.97
CA TRP A 249 5.50 -3.67 5.02
C TRP A 249 5.29 -5.05 4.38
N LYS A 250 5.38 -5.11 3.04
CA LYS A 250 4.99 -6.28 2.23
C LYS A 250 6.01 -6.69 1.15
N VAL A 251 7.06 -5.91 0.97
CA VAL A 251 8.01 -6.08 -0.16
C VAL A 251 9.31 -6.70 0.31
N VAL A 252 10.35 -6.67 -0.50
CA VAL A 252 11.69 -7.18 -0.14
C VAL A 252 12.67 -6.02 -0.01
N SER A 253 13.96 -6.28 0.20
CA SER A 253 14.96 -5.23 0.07
C SER A 253 14.98 -4.65 -1.36
N ALA A 254 15.33 -3.37 -1.49
CA ALA A 254 15.19 -2.61 -2.73
C ALA A 254 16.04 -3.16 -3.89
N ASP A 255 17.16 -3.82 -3.60
CA ASP A 255 17.98 -4.56 -4.57
C ASP A 255 17.26 -5.79 -5.17
N ARG A 256 16.24 -6.31 -4.48
CA ARG A 256 15.45 -7.47 -4.89
C ARG A 256 14.03 -7.11 -5.35
N ILE A 257 13.64 -5.84 -5.35
CA ILE A 257 12.26 -5.45 -5.66
C ILE A 257 11.84 -5.81 -7.08
N VAL A 258 12.69 -5.56 -8.09
CA VAL A 258 12.36 -5.83 -9.49
C VAL A 258 12.08 -7.32 -9.75
N PRO A 259 12.98 -8.26 -9.40
CA PRO A 259 12.67 -9.68 -9.54
C PRO A 259 11.49 -10.11 -8.67
N HIS A 260 11.33 -9.55 -7.46
CA HIS A 260 10.18 -9.86 -6.60
C HIS A 260 8.83 -9.45 -7.23
N LEU A 261 8.73 -8.26 -7.82
CA LEU A 261 7.52 -7.80 -8.50
C LEU A 261 7.18 -8.72 -9.67
N LYS A 262 8.18 -9.10 -10.48
CA LYS A 262 7.99 -10.05 -11.58
C LYS A 262 7.53 -11.42 -11.10
N ASP A 263 8.20 -11.99 -10.11
CA ASP A 263 7.86 -13.30 -9.59
C ASP A 263 6.45 -13.29 -8.99
N LEU A 264 6.06 -12.20 -8.33
CA LEU A 264 4.71 -12.01 -7.82
C LEU A 264 3.67 -11.94 -8.95
N CYS A 265 3.92 -11.17 -10.01
CA CYS A 265 3.05 -11.15 -11.20
C CYS A 265 2.86 -12.56 -11.78
N HIS A 266 3.96 -13.28 -12.02
CA HIS A 266 3.90 -14.65 -12.52
C HIS A 266 3.15 -15.59 -11.59
N ALA A 267 3.34 -15.47 -10.27
CA ALA A 267 2.66 -16.34 -9.32
C ALA A 267 1.15 -16.08 -9.26
N ILE A 268 0.73 -14.81 -9.35
CA ILE A 268 -0.69 -14.44 -9.46
C ILE A 268 -1.27 -15.01 -10.77
N GLU A 269 -0.59 -14.84 -11.90
CA GLU A 269 -1.09 -15.30 -13.19
C GLU A 269 -1.16 -16.84 -13.28
N ASN A 270 -0.09 -17.53 -12.87
CA ASN A 270 0.00 -19.00 -12.91
C ASN A 270 -1.01 -19.69 -12.00
N ASN A 271 -1.52 -18.99 -10.99
CA ASN A 271 -2.51 -19.49 -10.04
C ASN A 271 -3.87 -18.79 -10.20
N TRP A 272 -4.05 -17.98 -11.24
CA TRP A 272 -5.22 -17.12 -11.39
C TRP A 272 -6.52 -17.90 -11.43
N ASN A 273 -6.56 -19.04 -12.11
CA ASN A 273 -7.76 -19.88 -12.18
C ASN A 273 -8.23 -20.37 -10.80
N VAL A 274 -7.32 -20.61 -9.85
CA VAL A 274 -7.67 -20.99 -8.48
C VAL A 274 -8.06 -19.77 -7.68
N ILE A 275 -7.31 -18.66 -7.78
CA ILE A 275 -7.60 -17.41 -7.07
C ILE A 275 -8.95 -16.82 -7.52
N ALA A 276 -9.20 -16.71 -8.82
CA ALA A 276 -10.45 -16.19 -9.38
C ALA A 276 -11.67 -17.02 -8.97
N TYR A 277 -11.52 -18.35 -8.90
CA TYR A 277 -12.58 -19.25 -8.47
C TYR A 277 -12.81 -19.21 -6.96
N GLU A 278 -11.76 -19.37 -6.15
CA GLU A 278 -11.88 -19.52 -4.69
C GLU A 278 -11.97 -18.20 -3.93
N THR A 279 -11.45 -17.10 -4.48
CA THR A 279 -11.43 -15.78 -3.81
C THR A 279 -12.50 -14.85 -4.37
N PHE A 280 -12.57 -14.72 -5.70
CA PHE A 280 -13.40 -13.68 -6.34
C PHE A 280 -14.72 -14.21 -6.90
N SER A 281 -14.98 -15.51 -6.83
CA SER A 281 -16.18 -16.17 -7.39
C SER A 281 -16.46 -15.81 -8.86
N LEU A 282 -15.41 -15.56 -9.65
CA LEU A 282 -15.54 -15.08 -11.04
C LEU A 282 -15.75 -16.22 -12.04
N ASP A 283 -15.08 -17.35 -11.81
CA ASP A 283 -15.05 -18.46 -12.75
C ASP A 283 -16.17 -19.46 -12.46
N LYS A 284 -16.92 -19.82 -13.50
CA LYS A 284 -17.94 -20.88 -13.42
C LYS A 284 -17.33 -22.29 -13.54
N ILE A 285 -16.11 -22.38 -14.05
CA ILE A 285 -15.41 -23.65 -14.27
C ILE A 285 -14.50 -23.87 -13.07
N ALA A 286 -14.76 -24.93 -12.30
CA ALA A 286 -13.91 -25.28 -11.18
C ALA A 286 -12.50 -25.66 -11.66
N PRO A 287 -11.43 -25.17 -11.01
CA PRO A 287 -10.07 -25.54 -11.35
C PRO A 287 -9.83 -27.03 -11.07
N THR A 288 -8.88 -27.62 -11.82
CA THR A 288 -8.55 -29.04 -11.67
C THR A 288 -7.98 -29.34 -10.28
N LEU A 289 -8.12 -30.59 -9.82
CA LEU A 289 -7.54 -31.03 -8.54
C LEU A 289 -6.02 -30.82 -8.52
N GLU A 290 -5.36 -30.97 -9.66
CA GLU A 290 -3.92 -30.73 -9.81
C GLU A 290 -3.57 -29.25 -9.63
N ALA A 291 -4.32 -28.34 -10.26
CA ALA A 291 -4.15 -26.90 -10.08
C ALA A 291 -4.36 -26.49 -8.61
N LYS A 292 -5.39 -27.03 -7.95
CA LYS A 292 -5.63 -26.79 -6.51
C LYS A 292 -4.47 -27.30 -5.64
N LYS A 293 -3.93 -28.49 -5.93
CA LYS A 293 -2.78 -29.04 -5.21
C LYS A 293 -1.52 -28.22 -5.42
N LYS A 294 -1.25 -27.77 -6.65
CA LYS A 294 -0.13 -26.88 -6.97
C LYS A 294 -0.26 -25.56 -6.20
N TYR A 295 -1.42 -24.93 -6.29
CA TYR A 295 -1.72 -23.71 -5.54
C TYR A 295 -1.52 -23.89 -4.04
N ALA A 296 -2.07 -24.97 -3.45
CA ALA A 296 -1.90 -25.25 -2.03
C ALA A 296 -0.44 -25.52 -1.61
N ALA A 297 0.37 -26.09 -2.51
CA ALA A 297 1.79 -26.32 -2.27
C ALA A 297 2.61 -25.01 -2.34
N GLU A 298 2.26 -24.10 -3.26
CA GLU A 298 2.94 -22.81 -3.43
C GLU A 298 2.47 -21.76 -2.42
N LYS A 299 1.19 -21.81 -2.01
CA LYS A 299 0.58 -20.82 -1.10
C LYS A 299 1.20 -20.94 0.29
N ARG A 300 1.97 -19.93 0.67
CA ARG A 300 2.32 -19.69 2.08
C ARG A 300 1.36 -18.66 2.65
N CYS A 301 1.41 -18.52 3.97
CA CYS A 301 0.51 -17.62 4.68
C CYS A 301 0.78 -16.11 4.46
N CYS A 302 1.79 -15.73 3.67
CA CYS A 302 2.11 -14.34 3.34
C CYS A 302 2.24 -14.07 1.83
N LEU A 303 2.84 -14.99 1.10
CA LEU A 303 3.12 -14.91 -0.34
C LEU A 303 3.29 -16.35 -0.87
N PHE A 304 3.64 -16.51 -2.14
CA PHE A 304 4.01 -17.81 -2.69
C PHE A 304 5.43 -18.24 -2.25
N GLU A 305 5.72 -19.55 -2.35
CA GLU A 305 6.97 -20.18 -1.88
C GLU A 305 8.24 -19.41 -2.27
N GLY A 306 8.37 -19.01 -3.54
CA GLY A 306 9.57 -18.35 -4.07
C GLY A 306 9.83 -16.96 -3.47
N GLN A 307 8.77 -16.29 -3.04
CA GLN A 307 8.78 -14.93 -2.50
C GLN A 307 8.86 -14.96 -0.97
N TYR A 308 8.37 -16.04 -0.34
CA TYR A 308 8.24 -16.16 1.11
C TYR A 308 9.56 -16.06 1.87
N SER A 309 10.61 -16.76 1.44
CA SER A 309 11.89 -16.82 2.15
C SER A 309 12.62 -15.48 2.16
N ASN A 310 12.69 -14.84 0.99
CA ASN A 310 13.27 -13.51 0.82
C ASN A 310 12.48 -12.46 1.61
N HIS A 311 11.16 -12.45 1.47
CA HIS A 311 10.27 -11.56 2.19
C HIS A 311 10.43 -11.68 3.71
N THR A 312 10.45 -12.91 4.22
CA THR A 312 10.56 -13.16 5.67
C THR A 312 11.88 -12.63 6.23
N LYS A 313 13.00 -12.92 5.56
CA LYS A 313 14.32 -12.43 6.00
C LYS A 313 14.37 -10.91 6.02
N ASP A 314 13.92 -10.30 4.93
CA ASP A 314 13.98 -8.84 4.75
C ASP A 314 13.01 -8.12 5.70
N PHE A 315 11.88 -8.75 6.04
CA PHE A 315 10.97 -8.27 7.08
C PHE A 315 11.66 -8.21 8.45
N TYR A 316 12.44 -9.22 8.82
CA TYR A 316 13.22 -9.19 10.06
C TYR A 316 14.24 -8.05 10.05
N ASP A 317 14.97 -7.89 8.94
CA ASP A 317 15.95 -6.80 8.78
C ASP A 317 15.27 -5.42 8.85
N MET A 318 14.11 -5.26 8.21
CA MET A 318 13.26 -4.06 8.28
C MET A 318 12.82 -3.77 9.72
N ALA A 319 12.35 -4.78 10.46
CA ALA A 319 11.89 -4.61 11.85
C ALA A 319 13.04 -4.21 12.78
N ILE A 320 14.24 -4.78 12.60
CA ILE A 320 15.44 -4.40 13.33
C ILE A 320 15.81 -2.94 13.00
N HIS A 321 15.85 -2.58 11.72
CA HIS A 321 16.23 -1.24 11.28
C HIS A 321 15.23 -0.17 11.74
N HIS A 322 13.92 -0.48 11.67
CA HIS A 322 12.88 0.39 12.19
C HIS A 322 13.05 0.64 13.69
N THR A 323 13.25 -0.42 14.47
CA THR A 323 13.45 -0.31 15.93
C THR A 323 14.71 0.50 16.27
N TYR A 324 15.78 0.32 15.50
CA TYR A 324 17.01 1.09 15.63
C TYR A 324 16.80 2.57 15.31
N ASN A 325 16.06 2.89 14.24
CA ASN A 325 15.75 4.28 13.88
C ASN A 325 14.84 4.96 14.89
N GLU A 326 13.81 4.27 15.41
CA GLU A 326 12.98 4.78 16.50
C GLU A 326 13.84 5.12 17.73
N PHE A 327 14.82 4.28 18.05
CA PHE A 327 15.77 4.55 19.13
C PHE A 327 16.59 5.81 18.85
N LEU A 328 17.18 5.96 17.66
CA LEU A 328 17.97 7.13 17.29
C LEU A 328 17.16 8.44 17.36
N VAL A 329 15.93 8.43 16.82
CA VAL A 329 15.03 9.59 16.88
C VAL A 329 14.65 9.91 18.33
N GLY A 330 14.38 8.88 19.13
CA GLY A 330 14.02 9.05 20.55
C GLY A 330 15.13 9.68 21.39
N ILE A 331 16.40 9.36 21.12
CA ILE A 331 17.53 9.90 21.89
C ILE A 331 18.04 11.25 21.39
N GLU A 332 17.68 11.70 20.18
CA GLU A 332 18.19 12.96 19.60
C GLU A 332 17.98 14.19 20.50
N PRO A 333 16.81 14.41 21.14
CA PRO A 333 16.64 15.54 22.05
C PRO A 333 17.60 15.46 23.26
N VAL A 334 17.80 14.25 23.80
CA VAL A 334 18.71 14.00 24.92
C VAL A 334 20.16 14.27 24.51
N LEU A 335 20.56 13.84 23.31
CA LEU A 335 21.89 14.12 22.78
C LEU A 335 22.13 15.63 22.62
N LYS A 336 21.15 16.39 22.14
CA LYS A 336 21.25 17.87 22.05
C LYS A 336 21.42 18.52 23.42
N GLU A 337 20.75 18.00 24.45
CA GLU A 337 20.94 18.50 25.82
C GLU A 337 22.32 18.15 26.39
N ILE A 338 22.80 16.93 26.15
CA ILE A 338 24.15 16.49 26.53
C ILE A 338 25.20 17.38 25.86
N ASP A 339 25.06 17.68 24.57
CA ASP A 339 25.99 18.53 23.83
C ASP A 339 26.00 19.97 24.38
N ALA A 340 24.86 20.46 24.86
CA ALA A 340 24.71 21.82 25.38
C ALA A 340 25.16 21.97 26.85
N LYS A 341 24.95 20.95 27.69
CA LYS A 341 25.08 21.04 29.16
C LYS A 341 26.12 20.08 29.75
N GLY A 342 26.64 19.15 28.97
CA GLY A 342 27.47 18.04 29.45
C GLY A 342 26.66 16.83 29.91
N ILE A 343 27.34 15.71 30.15
CA ILE A 343 26.70 14.46 30.60
C ILE A 343 26.36 14.54 32.10
N GLU A 344 25.08 14.32 32.41
CA GLU A 344 24.55 14.15 33.76
C GLU A 344 23.93 12.74 33.92
N ASP A 345 23.84 12.26 35.16
CA ASP A 345 23.28 10.93 35.49
C ASP A 345 21.83 10.77 35.01
N GLU A 346 21.06 11.86 34.98
CA GLU A 346 19.68 11.85 34.48
C GLU A 346 19.61 11.55 32.97
N TYR A 347 20.53 12.08 32.17
CA TYR A 347 20.60 11.79 30.74
C TYR A 347 20.98 10.33 30.47
N LEU A 348 21.90 9.76 31.27
CA LEU A 348 22.24 8.34 31.19
C LEU A 348 21.04 7.43 31.52
N LYS A 349 20.23 7.78 32.53
CA LYS A 349 18.99 7.06 32.85
C LYS A 349 18.02 7.09 31.68
N GLN A 350 17.82 8.24 31.05
CA GLN A 350 16.95 8.38 29.88
C GLN A 350 17.43 7.51 28.71
N LEU A 351 18.73 7.54 28.37
CA LEU A 351 19.31 6.70 27.31
C LEU A 351 19.12 5.19 27.60
N ILE A 352 19.25 4.76 28.86
CA ILE A 352 18.99 3.37 29.27
C ILE A 352 17.52 3.00 29.07
N VAL A 353 16.58 3.90 29.36
CA VAL A 353 15.14 3.68 29.11
C VAL A 353 14.87 3.52 27.61
N TYR A 354 15.38 4.42 26.76
CA TYR A 354 15.25 4.29 25.30
C TYR A 354 15.82 2.96 24.79
N ARG A 355 16.99 2.54 25.28
CA ARG A 355 17.60 1.25 24.91
C ARG A 355 16.73 0.07 25.35
N ARG A 356 16.20 0.09 26.59
CA ARG A 356 15.32 -0.98 27.09
C ARG A 356 14.03 -1.09 26.28
N ASN A 357 13.44 0.06 25.92
CA ASN A 357 12.23 0.10 25.09
C ASN A 357 12.49 -0.46 23.69
N ALA A 358 13.60 -0.08 23.07
CA ALA A 358 14.00 -0.61 21.77
C ALA A 358 14.23 -2.14 21.81
N MET A 359 14.95 -2.65 22.81
CA MET A 359 15.16 -4.11 22.95
C MET A 359 13.91 -4.90 23.33
N GLY A 360 12.93 -4.25 23.97
CA GLY A 360 11.62 -4.84 24.26
C GLY A 360 10.77 -5.01 22.99
N LYS A 361 10.79 -4.00 22.11
CA LYS A 361 10.05 -3.97 20.84
C LYS A 361 10.60 -4.96 19.79
N SER A 362 11.92 -5.15 19.71
CA SER A 362 12.54 -6.03 18.71
C SER A 362 12.36 -7.53 18.97
N GLY A 363 11.68 -7.94 20.05
CA GLY A 363 11.48 -9.37 20.36
C GLY A 363 12.75 -10.13 20.75
N CYS A 364 13.90 -9.46 20.87
CA CYS A 364 15.21 -10.07 21.19
C CYS A 364 15.24 -10.88 22.49
N ARG A 365 14.26 -10.73 23.39
CA ARG A 365 14.13 -11.58 24.59
C ARG A 365 13.83 -13.05 24.27
N LYS A 366 13.18 -13.37 23.15
CA LYS A 366 12.86 -14.78 22.80
C LYS A 366 14.00 -15.52 22.10
N LEU A 367 14.90 -14.82 21.40
CA LEU A 367 16.03 -15.45 20.68
C LEU A 367 17.18 -15.92 21.59
N ALA A 368 17.37 -15.29 22.75
CA ALA A 368 18.37 -15.73 23.73
C ALA A 368 18.03 -17.08 24.40
N MET A 369 16.80 -17.60 24.23
CA MET A 369 16.38 -18.92 24.74
C MET A 369 16.47 -20.05 23.71
N HIS A 370 16.82 -19.77 22.45
CA HIS A 370 16.98 -20.80 21.40
C HIS A 370 18.43 -20.95 20.92
N THR A 371 19.38 -20.36 21.66
CA THR A 371 20.83 -20.52 21.45
C THR A 371 21.55 -21.02 22.71
N ARG A 372 20.88 -21.84 23.53
CA ARG A 372 21.53 -22.64 24.57
C ARG A 372 21.27 -24.12 24.37
#